data_AF-A0A368ND25-F1
#
_entry.id   AF-A0A368ND25-F1
#
_cell.length_a   1.000
_cell.length_b   1.000
_cell.length_c   1.000
_cell.angle_alpha   90.00
_cell.angle_beta   90.00
_cell.angle_gamma   90.00
#
_symmetry.space_group_name_H-M   'P 1'
#
loop_
_entity.id
_entity.type
_entity.pdbx_description
1 polymer ?
#
loop_
_entity_poly.entity_id
_entity_poly.type
_entity_poly.pdbx_seq_one_letter_code
_entity_poly.pdbx_strand_id
1 'polypeptide(L)' 'MVRSPCVSVCEVENGVCTACNRTLEDIARWSRMSERERLERMRELAAADDE' A
#
# COMPACT_ATOMS: atom_id res chain seq x y z
N MET A 1 -15.65 2.11 1.37
CA MET A 1 -14.51 1.89 2.29
C MET A 1 -13.48 0.98 1.63
N VAL A 2 -12.33 1.52 1.27
CA VAL A 2 -11.17 0.75 0.80
C VAL A 2 -10.47 0.09 1.98
N ARG A 3 -10.36 -1.25 1.97
CA ARG A 3 -9.59 -1.98 2.98
C ARG A 3 -8.10 -1.85 2.67
N SER A 4 -7.28 -1.68 3.71
CA SER A 4 -5.82 -1.67 3.54
C SER A 4 -5.35 -3.08 3.13
N PRO A 5 -4.41 -3.21 2.19
CA PRO A 5 -3.79 -4.49 1.84
C PRO A 5 -2.80 -4.98 2.92
N CYS A 6 -2.72 -4.31 4.07
CA CYS A 6 -1.85 -4.69 5.18
C CYS A 6 -2.29 -6.04 5.77
N VAL A 7 -1.39 -7.01 5.75
CA VAL A 7 -1.57 -8.34 6.36
C VAL A 7 -1.07 -8.40 7.81
N SER A 8 -0.87 -7.24 8.45
CA SER A 8 -0.29 -7.11 9.80
C SER A 8 1.11 -7.70 9.97
N VAL A 9 1.81 -7.92 8.85
CA VAL A 9 3.24 -8.24 8.80
C VAL A 9 3.96 -6.98 8.31
N CYS A 10 4.95 -6.53 9.09
CA CYS A 10 5.74 -5.35 8.77
C CYS A 10 7.19 -5.79 8.54
N GLU A 11 7.47 -6.22 7.32
CA GLU A 11 8.82 -6.56 6.88
C GLU A 11 9.17 -5.60 5.74
N VAL A 12 10.17 -4.75 5.96
CA VAL A 12 10.51 -3.65 5.06
C VAL A 12 11.90 -3.84 4.51
N GLU A 13 11.99 -3.87 3.19
CA GLU A 13 13.25 -3.94 2.46
C GLU A 13 13.35 -2.75 1.51
N ASN A 14 14.45 -2.00 1.55
CA ASN A 14 14.65 -0.77 0.77
C ASN A 14 13.52 0.29 0.90
N GLY A 15 12.77 0.28 2.01
CA GLY A 15 11.67 1.22 2.24
C GLY A 15 10.31 0.78 1.69
N VAL A 16 10.23 -0.44 1.14
CA VAL A 16 9.00 -1.10 0.69
C VAL A 16 8.70 -2.28 1.61
N CYS A 17 7.44 -2.41 2.05
CA CYS A 17 7.00 -3.58 2.78
C CYS A 17 6.89 -4.78 1.83
N THR A 18 7.66 -5.83 2.04
CA THR A 18 7.66 -7.06 1.22
C THR A 18 6.36 -7.86 1.36
N ALA A 19 5.64 -7.68 2.48
CA ALA A 19 4.41 -8.43 2.76
C ALA A 19 3.15 -7.81 2.14
N CYS A 20 3.10 -6.48 1.97
CA CYS A 20 1.94 -5.78 1.40
C CYS A 20 2.29 -4.90 0.20
N ASN A 21 3.54 -4.97 -0.28
CA ASN A 21 4.09 -4.22 -1.42
C ASN A 21 3.91 -2.70 -1.36
N ARG A 22 3.71 -2.14 -0.16
CA ARG A 22 3.55 -0.69 0.05
C ARG A 22 4.80 -0.06 0.62
N THR A 23 5.14 1.14 0.15
CA THR A 23 6.19 1.96 0.75
C THR A 23 5.77 2.49 2.13
N LEU A 24 6.76 2.78 2.96
CA LEU A 24 6.52 3.43 4.27
C LEU A 24 5.78 4.78 4.12
N GLU A 25 6.09 5.55 3.09
CA GLU A 25 5.37 6.80 2.78
C GLU A 25 3.89 6.55 2.48
N ASP A 26 3.59 5.46 1.76
CA ASP A 26 2.23 5.06 1.47
C ASP A 26 1.44 4.78 2.75
N ILE A 27 2.04 4.03 3.65
CA ILE A 27 1.44 3.65 4.93
C ILE A 27 1.20 4.92 5.77
N ALA A 28 2.17 5.84 5.81
CA ALA A 28 2.06 7.11 6.52
C ALA A 28 0.99 8.04 5.93
N ARG A 29 0.86 8.08 4.60
CA ARG A 29 -0.12 8.92 3.90
C ARG A 29 -1.51 8.29 3.83
N TRP A 30 -1.65 6.98 4.02
CA TRP A 30 -2.94 6.26 3.88
C TRP A 30 -4.06 6.87 4.71
N SER A 31 -3.79 7.23 5.97
CA SER A 31 -4.77 7.85 6.87
C SER A 31 -5.19 9.25 6.42
N ARG A 32 -4.37 9.93 5.61
CA ARG A 32 -4.63 11.26 5.03
C ARG A 32 -5.23 11.20 3.63
N MET A 33 -5.11 10.07 2.92
CA MET A 33 -5.67 9.86 1.60
C MET A 33 -7.20 9.75 1.64
N SER A 34 -7.84 10.39 0.67
CA SER A 34 -9.27 10.26 0.37
C SER A 34 -9.59 8.87 -0.20
N GLU A 35 -10.86 8.47 -0.16
CA GLU A 35 -11.25 7.15 -0.68
C GLU A 35 -10.86 6.94 -2.16
N ARG A 36 -10.95 8.00 -2.96
CA ARG A 36 -10.48 8.02 -4.35
C ARG A 36 -8.98 7.75 -4.47
N GLU A 37 -8.16 8.46 -3.70
CA GLU A 37 -6.71 8.28 -3.70
C GLU A 37 -6.31 6.88 -3.26
N ARG A 38 -7.02 6.33 -2.26
CA ARG A 38 -6.80 4.93 -1.82
C ARG A 38 -7.15 3.93 -2.91
N LEU A 39 -8.22 4.15 -3.68
CA LEU A 39 -8.61 3.30 -4.80
C LEU A 39 -7.57 3.33 -5.91
N GLU A 40 -7.14 4.53 -6.32
CA GLU A 40 -6.11 4.70 -7.34
C GLU A 40 -4.82 4.00 -6.89
N ARG A 41 -4.42 4.21 -5.63
CA ARG A 41 -3.21 3.59 -5.11
C ARG A 41 -3.26 2.07 -5.03
N MET A 42 -4.41 1.48 -4.65
CA MET A 42 -4.57 0.03 -4.70
C MET A 42 -4.51 -0.54 -6.13
N ARG A 43 -4.97 0.21 -7.13
CA ARG A 43 -4.82 -0.21 -8.53
C ARG A 43 -3.37 -0.21 -8.97
N GLU A 44 -2.59 0.81 -8.58
CA GLU A 44 -1.16 0.86 -8.87
C GLU A 44 -0.40 -0.29 -8.21
N LEU A 45 -0.73 -0.64 -6.96
CA LEU A 45 -0.13 -1.77 -6.26
C LEU A 45 -0.49 -3.11 -6.89
N ALA A 46 -1.75 -3.30 -7.29
CA ALA A 46 -2.19 -4.52 -7.95
C ALA A 46 -1.54 -4.70 -9.34
N ALA A 47 -1.19 -3.62 -10.03
CA ALA A 47 -0.46 -3.67 -11.29
C ALA A 47 1.04 -3.96 -11.10
N ALA A 48 1.61 -3.64 -9.93
CA ALA A 48 3.02 -3.90 -9.61
C ALA A 48 3.30 -5.33 -9.12
N ASP A 49 2.27 -6.09 -8.74
CA ASP A 49 2.37 -7.48 -8.24
C ASP A 49 2.33 -8.52 -9.37
N ASP A 50 2.08 -8.10 -10.63
CA ASP A 50 1.98 -8.97 -11.83
C ASP A 50 3.32 -9.20 -12.56
N GLU A 51 4.46 -8.78 -11.99
CA GLU A 51 5.82 -8.97 -12.56
C GLU A 51 6.67 -9.96 -11.75
#